data_AF-A0A7X6ZSS4-F1
#
_entry.id   AF-A0A7X6ZSS4-F1
#
_cell.length_a   1.000
_cell.length_b   1.000
_cell.length_c   1.000
_cell.angle_alpha   90.00
_cell.angle_beta   90.00
_cell.angle_gamma   90.00
#
_symmetry.space_group_name_H-M   'P 1'
#
loop_
_entity.id
_entity.type
_entity.pdbx_description
1 polymer ?
#
loop_
_entity_poly.entity_id
_entity_poly.type
_entity_poly.pdbx_seq_one_letter_code
_entity_poly.pdbx_strand_id
1 'polypeptide(L)' 'MNPLYIKLAQIAYDTVIKTMLAGEQDHPGNEWENKPADYHKLHAYQHAESSYIGDKHEDHQGHCLTRCAMAILKENNP' A
#
# COMPACT_ATOMS: atom_id res chain seq x y z
N MET A 1 -2.73 24.86 7.51
CA MET A 1 -3.15 23.51 7.08
C MET A 1 -4.02 22.91 8.18
N ASN A 2 -5.12 22.23 7.85
CA ASN A 2 -6.02 21.65 8.86
C ASN A 2 -5.28 20.58 9.68
N PRO A 3 -5.26 20.63 11.03
CA PRO A 3 -4.59 19.63 11.86
C PRO A 3 -5.05 18.19 11.59
N LEU A 4 -6.31 17.98 11.22
CA LEU A 4 -6.83 16.66 10.86
C LEU A 4 -6.21 16.13 9.57
N TYR A 5 -5.91 16.99 8.60
CA TYR A 5 -5.26 16.57 7.35
C TYR A 5 -3.82 16.14 7.60
N ILE A 6 -3.11 16.85 8.49
CA ILE A 6 -1.76 16.48 8.91
C ILE A 6 -1.80 15.11 9.59
N LYS A 7 -2.73 14.90 10.51
CA LYS A 7 -2.89 13.61 11.21
C LYS A 7 -3.22 12.48 10.23
N LEU A 8 -4.11 12.70 9.27
CA LEU A 8 -4.45 11.72 8.25
C LEU A 8 -3.24 11.37 7.38
N ALA A 9 -2.48 12.37 6.94
CA ALA A 9 -1.27 12.18 6.16
C ALA A 9 -0.20 11.38 6.94
N GLN A 10 -0.04 11.67 8.23
CA GLN A 10 0.89 10.92 9.09
C GLN A 10 0.48 9.46 9.22
N ILE A 11 -0.81 9.18 9.44
CA ILE A 11 -1.32 7.80 9.47
C ILE A 11 -0.99 7.08 8.17
N ALA A 12 -1.21 7.74 7.02
CA ALA A 12 -0.91 7.13 5.74
C ALA A 12 0.59 6.85 5.55
N TYR A 13 1.45 7.80 5.90
CA TYR A 13 2.90 7.66 5.85
C TYR A 13 3.38 6.49 6.72
N ASP A 14 2.99 6.47 8.00
CA ASP A 14 3.40 5.42 8.94
C ASP A 14 2.94 4.03 8.47
N THR A 15 1.73 3.95 7.91
CA THR A 15 1.17 2.71 7.38
C THR A 15 1.96 2.19 6.18
N VAL A 16 2.33 3.07 5.25
CA VAL A 16 3.17 2.70 4.10
C VAL A 16 4.51 2.18 4.57
N ILE A 17 5.23 2.93 5.43
CA ILE A 17 6.55 2.52 5.93
C ILE A 17 6.47 1.17 6.64
N LYS A 18 5.49 0.98 7.54
CA LYS A 18 5.31 -0.30 8.25
C LYS A 18 5.06 -1.46 7.28
N THR A 19 4.19 -1.28 6.29
CA THR A 19 3.83 -2.33 5.31
C THR A 19 5.02 -2.68 4.41
N MET A 20 5.77 -1.68 3.97
CA MET A 20 6.99 -1.87 3.16
C MET A 20 8.03 -2.69 3.91
N LEU A 21 8.33 -2.30 5.16
CA LEU A 21 9.32 -2.99 5.99
C LEU A 21 8.93 -4.44 6.29
N ALA A 22 7.64 -4.73 6.48
CA ALA A 22 7.15 -6.10 6.62
C ALA A 22 7.32 -6.88 5.31
N GLY A 23 6.92 -6.29 4.18
CA GLY A 23 7.04 -6.91 2.86
C GLY A 23 8.48 -7.21 2.44
N GLU A 24 9.45 -6.39 2.84
CA GLU A 24 10.88 -6.64 2.60
C GLU A 24 11.40 -7.92 3.28
N GLN A 25 10.83 -8.30 4.42
CA GLN A 25 11.21 -9.53 5.13
C GLN A 25 10.72 -10.78 4.42
N ASP A 26 9.52 -10.71 3.84
CA ASP A 26 8.85 -11.84 3.18
C ASP A 26 9.20 -11.95 1.68
N HIS A 27 9.58 -10.84 1.06
CA HIS A 27 9.89 -10.74 -0.37
C HIS A 27 11.25 -10.04 -0.59
N PRO A 28 12.37 -10.76 -0.37
CA PRO A 28 13.69 -10.18 -0.55
C PRO A 28 13.92 -9.76 -2.01
N GLY A 29 14.53 -8.59 -2.21
CA GLY A 29 14.92 -8.10 -3.53
C GLY A 29 14.00 -7.06 -4.16
N ASN A 30 13.07 -6.47 -3.40
CA ASN A 30 12.21 -5.37 -3.83
C ASN A 30 11.47 -5.64 -5.15
N GLU A 31 10.97 -6.87 -5.35
CA GLU A 31 10.35 -7.27 -6.62
C GLU A 31 9.18 -6.39 -7.04
N TRP A 32 8.54 -5.72 -6.09
CA TRP A 32 7.48 -4.73 -6.33
C TRP A 32 7.95 -3.61 -7.28
N GLU A 33 9.23 -3.23 -7.25
CA GLU A 33 9.79 -2.18 -8.11
C GLU A 33 9.73 -2.56 -9.59
N ASN A 34 9.75 -3.85 -9.92
CA ASN A 34 9.71 -4.32 -11.30
C ASN A 34 8.27 -4.53 -11.80
N LYS A 35 7.27 -4.24 -10.98
CA LYS A 35 5.87 -4.40 -11.35
C LYS A 35 5.30 -3.08 -11.91
N PRO A 36 4.45 -3.15 -12.95
CA PRO A 36 3.82 -1.97 -13.51
C PRO A 36 2.76 -1.40 -12.56
N ALA A 37 2.36 -0.14 -12.77
CA ALA A 37 1.31 0.51 -11.97
C ALA A 37 0.02 -0.31 -11.90
N ASP A 38 -0.41 -0.92 -13.02
CA ASP A 38 -1.66 -1.69 -13.08
C ASP A 38 -1.64 -2.96 -12.22
N TYR A 39 -0.46 -3.58 -12.04
CA TYR A 39 -0.30 -4.68 -11.09
C TYR A 39 -0.62 -4.21 -9.66
N HIS A 40 -0.10 -3.05 -9.26
CA HIS A 40 -0.38 -2.49 -7.94
C HIS A 40 -1.85 -2.08 -7.77
N LYS A 41 -2.47 -1.49 -8.80
CA LYS A 41 -3.91 -1.14 -8.77
C LYS A 41 -4.79 -2.38 -8.55
N LEU A 42 -4.53 -3.46 -9.28
CA LEU A 42 -5.27 -4.71 -9.12
C LEU A 42 -5.15 -5.27 -7.70
N HIS A 43 -3.94 -5.31 -7.14
CA HIS A 43 -3.74 -5.78 -5.78
C HIS A 43 -4.35 -4.84 -4.73
N ALA A 44 -4.33 -3.53 -4.94
CA ALA A 44 -5.04 -2.59 -4.07
C ALA A 44 -6.54 -2.91 -4.02
N TYR A 45 -7.15 -3.16 -5.19
CA TYR A 45 -8.56 -3.59 -5.27
C TYR A 45 -8.82 -4.89 -4.51
N GLN A 46 -7.98 -5.90 -4.69
CA GLN A 46 -8.12 -7.19 -3.99
C GLN A 46 -8.05 -7.03 -2.46
N HIS A 47 -7.08 -6.26 -1.95
CA HIS A 47 -7.01 -6.02 -0.51
C HIS A 47 -8.20 -5.17 -0.01
N ALA A 48 -8.72 -4.22 -0.79
CA ALA A 48 -9.93 -3.49 -0.44
C ALA A 48 -11.15 -4.43 -0.33
N GLU A 49 -11.30 -5.36 -1.27
CA GLU A 49 -12.34 -6.39 -1.24
C GLU A 49 -12.21 -7.31 -0.02
N SER A 50 -11.01 -7.85 0.24
CA SER A 50 -10.73 -8.67 1.43
C SER A 50 -11.05 -7.94 2.74
N SER A 51 -10.64 -6.66 2.85
CA SER A 51 -10.98 -5.84 4.01
C SER A 51 -12.49 -5.65 4.16
N TYR A 52 -13.22 -5.49 3.05
CA TYR A 52 -14.67 -5.27 3.06
C TYR A 52 -15.42 -6.52 3.52
N ILE A 53 -15.00 -7.71 3.10
CA ILE A 53 -15.60 -8.98 3.54
C ILE A 53 -15.17 -9.42 4.95
N GLY A 54 -14.34 -8.62 5.62
CA GLY A 54 -13.92 -8.84 7.00
C GLY A 54 -12.83 -9.90 7.17
N ASP A 55 -12.03 -10.14 6.12
CA ASP A 55 -10.84 -10.96 6.22
C ASP A 55 -9.81 -10.29 7.17
N LYS A 56 -9.12 -11.12 7.96
CA LYS A 56 -8.17 -10.71 9.02
C LYS A 56 -6.85 -11.48 8.95
N HIS A 57 -6.59 -12.25 7.90
CA HIS A 57 -5.34 -13.01 7.77
C HIS A 57 -4.11 -12.09 7.64
N GLU A 58 -4.31 -10.86 7.15
CA GLU A 58 -3.27 -9.82 7.05
C GLU A 58 -3.88 -8.42 7.23
N ASP A 59 -3.02 -7.39 7.25
CA ASP A 59 -3.44 -5.98 7.31
C ASP A 59 -3.88 -5.47 5.93
N HIS A 60 -5.04 -5.92 5.47
CA HIS A 60 -5.53 -5.59 4.13
C HIS A 60 -5.66 -4.08 3.87
N GLN A 61 -6.04 -3.28 4.88
CA GLN A 61 -6.12 -1.83 4.72
C GLN A 61 -4.73 -1.22 4.51
N GLY A 62 -3.73 -1.67 5.28
CA GLY A 62 -2.34 -1.25 5.11
C GLY A 62 -1.76 -1.63 3.75
N HIS A 63 -2.00 -2.87 3.31
CA HIS A 63 -1.60 -3.32 1.99
C HIS A 63 -2.30 -2.55 0.86
N CYS A 64 -3.62 -2.33 0.95
CA CYS A 64 -4.37 -1.54 -0.03
C CYS A 64 -3.79 -0.14 -0.18
N LEU A 65 -3.62 0.60 0.92
CA LEU A 65 -3.07 1.96 0.91
C LEU A 65 -1.66 1.98 0.32
N THR A 66 -0.81 1.04 0.72
CA THR A 66 0.57 0.93 0.24
C THR A 66 0.63 0.67 -1.26
N ARG A 67 -0.23 -0.23 -1.77
CA ARG A 67 -0.33 -0.51 -3.21
C ARG A 67 -0.80 0.71 -4.01
N CYS A 68 -1.73 1.51 -3.49
CA CYS A 68 -2.10 2.78 -4.11
C CYS A 68 -0.91 3.75 -4.20
N ALA A 69 -0.12 3.88 -3.12
CA ALA A 69 1.08 4.73 -3.13
C ALA A 69 2.13 4.25 -4.16
N MET A 70 2.36 2.93 -4.25
CA MET A 70 3.24 2.33 -5.26
C MET A 70 2.74 2.59 -6.68
N ALA A 71 1.44 2.44 -6.94
CA ALA A 71 0.85 2.70 -8.25
C ALA A 71 1.08 4.17 -8.68
N ILE A 72 0.82 5.12 -7.78
CA ILE A 72 1.07 6.55 -8.02
C ILE A 72 2.57 6.79 -8.31
N LEU A 73 3.46 6.17 -7.55
CA LEU A 73 4.90 6.28 -7.79
C LEU A 73 5.30 5.78 -9.19
N LYS A 74 4.72 4.66 -9.63
CA LYS A 74 4.99 4.06 -10.95
C LYS A 74 4.39 4.85 -12.10
N GLU A 75 3.22 5.45 -11.93
CA GLU A 75 2.62 6.33 -12.95
C GLU A 75 3.45 7.61 -13.14
N ASN A 76 4.03 8.13 -12.06
CA ASN A 76 4.87 9.32 -12.11
C ASN A 76 6.31 9.02 -12.59
N ASN A 77 6.73 7.75 -12.61
CA ASN A 77 8.06 7.29 -13.03
C ASN A 77 7.96 6.03 -13.91
N PRO A 78 7.46 6.15 -15.16
CA PRO A 78 7.17 5.02 -16.03
C PRO A 78 8.42 4.27 -16.52
#